data_AF-A0A3L9YL79-F1
#
_entry.id   AF-A0A3L9YL79-F1
#
_cell.length_a   1.000
_cell.length_b   1.000
_cell.length_c   1.000
_cell.angle_alpha   90.00
_cell.angle_beta   90.00
_cell.angle_gamma   90.00
#
_symmetry.space_group_name_H-M   'P 1'
#
loop_
_entity.id
_entity.type
_entity.pdbx_description
1 polymer ?
#
loop_
_entity_poly.entity_id
_entity_poly.type
_entity_poly.pdbx_seq_one_letter_code
_entity_poly.pdbx_strand_id
1 'polypeptide(L)'
;MSMDRANYPGVPEDFPVTAVPSAVAGAQPKMNLVEEGGKFYAPGTSPGEVMAAFQMCDDLVSQMVPYCQRKLATYEGNQEATVKAALKGLLAKRWCTDAQCVWIMRRVVDELQWTVGDEAGQPDASMLSPAPDGS
;
A
#
# COMPACT_ATOMS: atom_id res chain seq x y z
N MET A 1 -17.92 -2.39 -6.47
CA MET A 1 -17.81 -1.28 -7.43
C MET A 1 -16.59 -1.57 -8.28
N SER A 2 -16.78 -2.03 -9.51
CA SER A 2 -15.67 -2.29 -10.43
C SER A 2 -15.03 -0.96 -10.81
N MET A 3 -13.78 -0.75 -10.43
CA MET A 3 -13.03 0.42 -10.87
C MET A 3 -12.72 0.25 -12.36
N ASP A 4 -13.23 1.15 -13.18
CA ASP A 4 -12.96 1.17 -14.63
C ASP A 4 -11.46 1.37 -14.87
N ARG A 5 -10.74 0.25 -15.08
CA ARG A 5 -9.29 0.17 -15.31
C ARG A 5 -8.81 1.05 -16.46
N ALA A 6 -9.67 1.28 -17.45
CA ALA A 6 -9.42 2.17 -18.57
C ALA A 6 -9.10 3.62 -18.15
N ASN A 7 -9.42 4.02 -16.92
CA ASN A 7 -9.07 5.35 -16.41
C ASN A 7 -7.63 5.45 -15.89
N TYR A 8 -6.90 4.35 -15.71
CA TYR A 8 -5.55 4.34 -15.11
C TYR A 8 -4.50 3.70 -16.05
N PRO A 9 -4.24 4.29 -17.24
CA PRO A 9 -3.23 3.77 -18.14
C PRO A 9 -1.84 3.83 -17.49
N GLY A 10 -1.13 2.70 -17.42
CA GLY A 10 0.24 2.61 -16.88
C GLY A 10 0.37 2.20 -15.41
N VAL A 11 -0.73 2.17 -14.66
CA VAL A 11 -0.76 1.58 -13.32
C VAL A 11 -0.95 0.05 -13.46
N PRO A 12 -0.43 -0.81 -12.58
CA PRO A 12 -0.70 -2.25 -12.55
C PRO A 12 -2.10 -2.59 -12.05
N GLU A 13 -2.73 -3.64 -12.59
CA GLU A 13 -4.09 -4.07 -12.22
C GLU A 13 -4.25 -4.48 -10.75
N ASP A 14 -3.20 -5.03 -10.14
CA ASP A 14 -3.15 -5.42 -8.72
C ASP A 14 -2.91 -4.21 -7.78
N PHE A 15 -2.64 -3.01 -8.30
CA PHE A 15 -2.36 -1.84 -7.45
C PHE A 15 -3.63 -1.38 -6.71
N PRO A 16 -3.60 -1.29 -5.36
CA PRO A 16 -4.76 -0.90 -4.57
C PRO A 16 -5.02 0.59 -4.68
N VAL A 17 -6.12 0.94 -5.33
CA VAL A 17 -6.65 2.30 -5.39
C VAL A 17 -7.56 2.50 -4.17
N THR A 18 -7.06 3.19 -3.15
CA THR A 18 -7.83 3.48 -1.94
C THR A 18 -8.24 4.93 -1.95
N ALA A 19 -9.55 5.21 -1.97
CA ALA A 19 -10.05 6.56 -1.79
C ALA A 19 -9.63 7.07 -0.41
N VAL A 20 -9.11 8.29 -0.33
CA VAL A 20 -8.80 8.91 0.96
C VAL A 20 -10.13 9.25 1.62
N PRO A 21 -10.46 8.73 2.81
CA PRO A 21 -11.63 9.16 3.53
C PRO A 21 -11.38 10.58 4.06
N SER A 22 -11.65 11.59 3.24
CA SER A 22 -11.68 12.98 3.69
C SER A 22 -12.96 13.22 4.50
N ALA A 23 -12.98 12.79 5.75
CA ALA A 23 -13.91 13.33 6.73
C ALA A 23 -13.36 14.68 7.21
N VAL A 24 -13.66 15.76 6.48
CA VAL A 24 -13.47 17.10 7.05
C VAL A 24 -14.50 17.24 8.17
N ALA A 25 -14.04 17.32 9.42
CA ALA A 25 -14.89 17.58 10.57
C ALA A 25 -15.40 19.02 10.48
N GLY A 26 -16.52 19.21 9.80
CA GLY A 26 -17.14 20.52 9.64
C GLY A 26 -18.37 20.44 8.75
N ALA A 27 -19.54 20.45 9.39
CA ALA A 27 -20.88 20.69 8.84
C ALA A 27 -21.02 20.61 7.29
N GLN A 28 -21.73 19.57 6.85
CA GLN A 28 -22.09 19.16 5.48
C GLN A 28 -21.09 18.18 4.85
N PRO A 29 -21.50 16.94 4.48
CA PRO A 29 -20.70 16.09 3.62
C PRO A 29 -20.69 16.70 2.21
N LYS A 30 -19.87 17.73 1.99
CA LYS A 30 -19.44 18.09 0.65
C LYS A 30 -18.56 16.93 0.21
N MET A 31 -19.15 16.03 -0.55
CA MET A 31 -18.44 15.03 -1.33
C MET A 31 -17.39 15.81 -2.16
N ASN A 32 -16.13 15.83 -1.70
CA ASN A 32 -15.06 16.57 -2.38
C ASN A 32 -14.62 15.75 -3.58
N LEU A 33 -15.40 15.76 -4.67
CA LEU A 33 -14.99 15.08 -5.90
C LEU A 33 -13.89 15.88 -6.59
N VAL A 34 -12.86 15.18 -7.04
CA VAL A 34 -11.79 15.71 -7.88
C VAL A 34 -12.22 15.55 -9.33
N GLU A 35 -12.30 16.65 -10.08
CA GLU A 35 -12.55 16.58 -11.51
C GLU A 35 -11.24 16.44 -12.27
N GLU A 36 -11.09 15.39 -13.08
CA GLU A 36 -9.95 15.21 -13.98
C GLU A 36 -10.44 14.66 -15.33
N GLY A 37 -10.06 15.31 -16.43
CA GLY A 37 -10.46 14.90 -17.77
C GLY A 37 -11.98 14.86 -18.02
N GLY A 38 -12.75 15.72 -17.33
CA GLY A 38 -14.22 15.76 -17.43
C GLY A 38 -14.94 14.63 -16.68
N LYS A 39 -14.23 13.88 -15.83
CA LYS A 39 -14.79 12.86 -14.94
C LYS A 39 -14.57 13.25 -13.49
N PHE A 40 -15.51 12.89 -12.63
CA PHE A 40 -15.43 13.17 -11.19
C PHE A 40 -14.99 11.92 -10.43
N TYR A 41 -13.92 12.05 -9.67
CA TYR A 41 -13.29 11.00 -8.88
C TYR A 41 -13.43 11.30 -7.38
N ALA A 42 -13.44 10.27 -6.55
CA ALA A 42 -13.21 10.47 -5.12
C ALA A 42 -11.75 10.93 -4.90
N PRO A 43 -11.46 11.71 -3.85
CA PRO A 43 -10.09 12.15 -3.57
C PRO A 43 -9.20 10.92 -3.32
N GLY A 44 -8.02 10.89 -3.94
CA GLY A 44 -7.13 9.73 -3.97
C GLY A 44 -7.48 8.66 -5.02
N THR A 45 -8.48 8.90 -5.87
CA THR A 45 -8.87 7.98 -6.95
C THR A 45 -8.80 8.61 -8.34
N SER A 46 -8.38 9.87 -8.46
CA SER A 46 -8.14 10.45 -9.78
C SER A 46 -6.94 9.79 -10.47
N PRO A 47 -6.92 9.70 -11.80
CA PRO A 47 -5.81 9.10 -12.55
C PRO A 47 -4.44 9.67 -12.16
N GLY A 48 -4.34 10.99 -12.02
CA GLY A 48 -3.13 11.68 -11.60
C GLY A 48 -2.69 11.33 -10.17
N GLU A 49 -3.62 11.31 -9.22
CA GLU A 49 -3.32 10.92 -7.82
C GLU A 49 -2.90 9.46 -7.72
N VAL A 50 -3.61 8.55 -8.41
CA VAL A 50 -3.29 7.13 -8.42
C VAL A 50 -1.93 6.89 -9.07
N MET A 51 -1.62 7.59 -10.17
CA MET A 51 -0.31 7.52 -10.81
C MET A 51 0.81 8.01 -9.89
N ALA A 52 0.61 9.14 -9.21
CA ALA A 52 1.59 9.67 -8.26
C ALA A 52 1.80 8.72 -7.06
N ALA A 53 0.72 8.16 -6.52
CA ALA A 53 0.79 7.16 -5.46
C ALA A 53 1.51 5.89 -5.93
N PHE A 54 1.23 5.43 -7.16
CA PHE A 54 1.92 4.31 -7.77
C PHE A 54 3.42 4.58 -7.91
N GLN A 55 3.83 5.71 -8.49
CA GLN A 55 5.25 6.08 -8.64
C GLN A 55 5.98 6.14 -7.30
N MET A 56 5.34 6.69 -6.26
CA MET A 56 5.89 6.69 -4.91
C MET A 56 6.06 5.27 -4.34
N CYS A 57 5.06 4.40 -4.53
CA CYS A 57 5.13 3.01 -4.08
C CYS A 57 6.19 2.22 -4.85
N ASP A 58 6.34 2.47 -6.16
CA ASP A 58 7.33 1.83 -7.02
C ASP A 58 8.78 2.22 -6.64
N ASP A 59 9.00 3.48 -6.31
CA ASP A 59 10.28 3.95 -5.76
C ASP A 59 10.58 3.28 -4.40
N LEU A 60 9.57 3.16 -3.53
CA LEU A 60 9.67 2.43 -2.26
C LEU A 60 10.05 0.96 -2.47
N VAL A 61 9.46 0.27 -3.46
CA VAL A 61 9.83 -1.10 -3.82
C VAL A 61 11.33 -1.18 -4.16
N SER A 62 11.81 -0.27 -5.01
CA SER A 62 13.22 -0.20 -5.41
C SER A 62 14.17 0.00 -4.22
N GLN A 63 13.75 0.78 -3.22
CA GLN A 63 14.52 0.95 -1.98
C GLN A 63 14.43 -0.26 -1.03
N MET A 64 13.31 -0.98 -1.04
CA MET A 64 13.05 -2.10 -0.14
C MET A 64 13.73 -3.39 -0.57
N VAL A 65 13.90 -3.64 -1.87
CA VAL A 65 14.65 -4.78 -2.41
C VAL A 65 16.04 -4.94 -1.74
N PRO A 66 16.94 -3.93 -1.79
CA PRO A 66 18.26 -4.04 -1.13
C PRO A 66 18.17 -3.95 0.41
N TYR A 67 17.10 -3.39 0.97
CA TYR A 67 16.87 -3.43 2.42
C TYR A 67 16.56 -4.85 2.89
N CYS A 68 15.62 -5.54 2.23
CA CYS A 68 15.23 -6.91 2.53
C CYS A 68 16.40 -7.88 2.36
N GLN A 69 17.19 -7.77 1.29
CA GLN A 69 18.39 -8.59 1.10
C GLN A 69 19.38 -8.45 2.25
N ARG A 70 19.66 -7.22 2.70
CA ARG A 70 20.56 -6.99 3.85
C ARG A 70 19.97 -7.54 5.14
N LYS A 71 18.67 -7.37 5.34
CA LYS A 71 17.96 -7.82 6.53
C LYS A 71 17.83 -9.35 6.60
N LEU A 72 17.87 -10.02 5.45
CA LEU A 72 17.84 -11.48 5.35
C LEU A 72 18.94 -12.15 6.17
N ALA A 73 20.14 -11.57 6.20
CA ALA A 73 21.26 -12.06 7.00
C ALA A 73 20.97 -11.99 8.51
N THR A 74 20.18 -11.01 8.97
CA THR A 74 19.75 -10.89 10.37
C THR A 74 18.74 -11.96 10.76
N TYR A 75 18.00 -12.51 9.79
CA TYR A 75 17.03 -13.59 10.00
C TYR A 75 17.56 -14.95 9.53
N GLU A 76 18.88 -15.13 9.48
CA GLU A 76 19.51 -16.43 9.16
C GLU A 76 19.06 -17.03 7.81
N GLY A 77 18.72 -16.18 6.82
CA GLY A 77 18.22 -16.64 5.53
C GLY A 77 16.70 -16.86 5.46
N ASN A 78 15.96 -16.59 6.54
CA ASN A 78 14.51 -16.75 6.56
C ASN A 78 13.81 -15.59 5.83
N GLN A 79 13.41 -15.86 4.58
CA GLN A 79 12.71 -14.92 3.70
C GLN A 79 11.37 -14.46 4.31
N GLU A 80 10.58 -15.39 4.88
CA GLU A 80 9.27 -15.08 5.47
C GLU A 80 9.37 -14.15 6.67
N ALA A 81 10.29 -14.44 7.60
CA ALA A 81 10.52 -13.58 8.75
C ALA A 81 10.99 -12.18 8.32
N THR A 82 11.83 -12.11 7.29
CA THR A 82 12.35 -10.86 6.73
C THR A 82 11.24 -10.01 6.12
N VAL A 83 10.39 -10.61 5.28
CA VAL A 83 9.25 -9.94 4.64
C VAL A 83 8.25 -9.47 5.68
N LYS A 84 7.85 -10.32 6.62
CA LYS A 84 6.93 -9.94 7.72
C LYS A 84 7.46 -8.76 8.53
N ALA A 85 8.75 -8.77 8.86
CA ALA A 85 9.36 -7.69 9.62
C ALA A 85 9.53 -6.39 8.82
N ALA A 86 9.72 -6.48 7.50
CA ALA A 86 9.75 -5.32 6.61
C ALA A 86 8.35 -4.71 6.44
N LEU A 87 7.33 -5.56 6.22
CA LEU A 87 5.92 -5.15 6.17
C LEU A 87 5.50 -4.43 7.46
N LYS A 88 5.83 -5.00 8.62
CA LYS A 88 5.56 -4.37 9.92
C LYS A 88 6.19 -2.97 10.03
N GLY A 89 7.40 -2.80 9.49
CA GLY A 89 8.08 -1.50 9.46
C GLY A 89 7.37 -0.48 8.57
N LEU A 90 6.87 -0.90 7.40
CA LEU A 90 6.07 -0.05 6.51
C LEU A 90 4.77 0.39 7.18
N LEU A 91 4.02 -0.56 7.76
CA LEU A 91 2.74 -0.29 8.43
C LEU A 91 2.92 0.67 9.60
N ALA A 92 4.01 0.53 10.37
CA ALA A 92 4.32 1.43 11.47
C ALA A 92 4.64 2.87 11.03
N LYS A 93 5.21 3.05 9.84
CA LYS A 93 5.56 4.39 9.30
C LYS A 93 4.36 5.15 8.76
N ARG A 94 3.26 4.46 8.41
CA ARG A 94 2.03 5.06 7.85
C ARG A 94 2.28 5.96 6.63
N TRP A 95 3.31 5.64 5.83
CA TRP A 95 3.60 6.35 4.57
C TRP A 95 2.60 6.01 3.46
N CYS A 96 2.07 4.79 3.48
CA CYS A 96 1.10 4.28 2.53
C CYS A 96 -0.06 3.62 3.29
N THR A 97 -1.17 3.39 2.60
CA THR A 97 -2.28 2.58 3.14
C THR A 97 -1.85 1.14 3.37
N ASP A 98 -2.52 0.41 4.26
CA ASP A 98 -2.17 -0.98 4.58
C ASP A 98 -2.17 -1.86 3.31
N ALA A 99 -3.13 -1.64 2.39
CA ALA A 99 -3.19 -2.32 1.10
C ALA A 99 -1.97 -2.00 0.21
N GLN A 100 -1.54 -0.74 0.15
CA GLN A 100 -0.34 -0.35 -0.60
C GLN A 100 0.93 -0.94 0.02
N CYS A 101 1.04 -0.99 1.35
CA CYS A 101 2.17 -1.63 2.03
C CYS A 101 2.27 -3.11 1.67
N VAL A 102 1.14 -3.82 1.62
CA VAL A 102 1.08 -5.22 1.17
C VAL A 102 1.51 -5.34 -0.29
N TRP A 103 0.99 -4.46 -1.16
CA TRP A 103 1.37 -4.44 -2.58
C TRP A 103 2.88 -4.23 -2.77
N ILE A 104 3.48 -3.27 -2.05
CA ILE A 104 4.92 -3.02 -2.07
C ILE A 104 5.68 -4.30 -1.70
N MET A 105 5.30 -4.96 -0.61
CA MET A 105 6.01 -6.17 -0.16
C MET A 105 5.85 -7.35 -1.13
N ARG A 106 4.67 -7.53 -1.74
CA ARG A 106 4.47 -8.53 -2.80
C ARG A 106 5.39 -8.27 -3.99
N ARG A 107 5.53 -7.01 -4.39
CA ARG A 107 6.42 -6.61 -5.48
C ARG A 107 7.89 -6.87 -5.13
N VAL A 108 8.32 -6.50 -3.92
CA VAL A 108 9.69 -6.75 -3.42
C VAL A 108 10.02 -8.25 -3.44
N VAL A 109 9.07 -9.08 -3.02
CA VAL A 109 9.22 -10.55 -3.06
C VAL A 109 9.39 -11.08 -4.47
N ASP A 110 8.59 -10.58 -5.41
CA ASP A 110 8.64 -10.96 -6.83
C ASP A 110 9.98 -10.56 -7.47
N GLU A 111 10.42 -9.32 -7.25
CA GLU A 111 11.72 -8.79 -7.70
C GLU A 111 12.90 -9.57 -7.12
N LEU A 112 12.77 -10.02 -5.87
CA LEU A 112 13.78 -10.85 -5.20
C LEU A 112 13.68 -12.33 -5.55
N GLN A 113 12.63 -12.73 -6.28
CA GLN A 113 12.30 -14.12 -6.60
C GLN A 113 12.21 -15.01 -5.34
N TRP A 114 11.69 -14.47 -4.24
CA TRP A 114 11.54 -15.18 -2.98
C TRP A 114 10.26 -16.02 -2.95
N THR A 115 10.35 -17.23 -2.40
CA THR A 115 9.20 -18.13 -2.25
C THR A 115 8.68 -18.05 -0.81
N VAL A 116 7.98 -16.96 -0.53
CA VAL A 116 7.22 -16.76 0.71
C VAL A 116 5.81 -17.30 0.52
N GLY A 117 5.25 -17.95 1.56
CA GLY A 117 3.85 -18.34 1.54
C GLY A 117 2.93 -17.11 1.41
N ASP A 118 1.75 -17.29 0.81
CA ASP A 118 0.76 -16.21 0.60
C ASP A 118 0.41 -15.45 1.90
N GLU A 119 0.53 -16.15 3.04
CA GLU A 119 0.29 -15.62 4.39
C GLU A 119 1.39 -14.67 4.90
N ALA A 120 2.57 -14.65 4.29
CA ALA A 120 3.67 -13.78 4.73
C ALA A 120 3.52 -12.33 4.26
N GLY A 121 2.72 -12.10 3.21
CA GLY A 121 2.38 -10.77 2.69
C GLY A 121 1.13 -10.16 3.33
N GLN A 122 0.38 -10.91 4.13
CA GLN A 122 -0.85 -10.41 4.75
C GLN A 122 -0.54 -9.73 6.09
N PRO A 123 -1.19 -8.58 6.39
CA PRO A 123 -1.13 -8.01 7.73
C PRO A 123 -1.83 -8.99 8.66
N ASP A 124 -1.07 -9.59 9.57
CA ASP A 124 -1.62 -10.47 10.60
C ASP A 124 -2.76 -9.75 11.33
N ALA A 125 -3.93 -10.39 11.43
CA ALA A 125 -5.13 -9.78 12.03
C ALA A 125 -4.89 -9.31 13.48
N SER A 126 -3.90 -9.87 14.16
CA SER A 126 -3.50 -9.46 15.51
C SER A 126 -2.69 -8.15 15.52
N MET A 127 -2.11 -7.71 14.40
CA MET A 127 -1.46 -6.39 14.26
C MET A 127 -2.45 -5.24 13.99
N LEU A 128 -3.67 -5.55 13.55
CA LEU A 128 -4.75 -4.57 13.30
C LEU A 128 -5.67 -4.40 14.53
N SER A 129 -5.17 -4.67 15.74
CA SER A 129 -5.90 -4.28 16.94
C SER A 129 -5.63 -2.80 17.24
N PRO A 130 -6.63 -1.91 17.14
CA PRO A 130 -6.47 -0.57 17.71
C PRO A 130 -6.21 -0.74 19.20
N ALA A 131 -5.17 -0.07 19.71
CA ALA A 131 -4.94 0.01 21.15
C ALA A 131 -6.26 0.39 21.85
N PRO A 132 -6.66 -0.27 22.94
CA PRO A 132 -7.84 0.13 23.67
C PRO A 132 -7.63 1.56 24.14
N ASP A 133 -8.48 2.46 23.65
CA ASP A 133 -8.58 3.84 24.10
C ASP A 133 -8.96 3.79 25.59
N GLY A 134 -7.94 3.97 26.44
CA GLY A 134 -8.10 3.97 27.89
C GLY A 134 -8.90 5.19 28.31
N SER A 135 -10.13 4.95 28.76
CA SER A 135 -11.03 5.92 29.40
C SER A 135 -10.53 6.36 30.77
#